data_AF-A0AAW2S9M7-F1
#
_entry.id   AF-A0AAW2S9M7-F1
#
_cell.length_a   1.000
_cell.length_b   1.000
_cell.length_c   1.000
_cell.angle_alpha   90.00
_cell.angle_beta   90.00
_cell.angle_gamma   90.00
#
_symmetry.space_group_name_H-M   'P 1'
#
loop_
_entity.id
_entity.type
_entity.pdbx_description
1 polymer ?
#
loop_
_entity_poly.entity_id
_entity_poly.type
_entity_poly.pdbx_seq_one_letter_code
_entity_poly.pdbx_strand_id
1 'polypeptide(L)'
;MRAIPQLCGTGGVFTLENYGNLHLDWTQEVEFDQRILLWHIATDICYSMEWGDDEEPSCTERKQMSEHSKHISDYMLYLLIACPFMLPIGIGMIRFRDTCAEAKLEERNVRSCKTTACKKLLQVNTEVPPTKVKGDRSKSVLFDACKMAKFLLARKEDRWEIISKVWVEMLAHAATHCGGSHHARQLRKGGELLTHVWLLMAHLGITEQFQISQGHARAKLIVK
;
A
#
# COMPACT_ATOMS: atom_id res chain seq x y z
N MET A 1 -7.86 -5.67 23.24
CA MET A 1 -7.69 -4.25 22.84
C MET A 1 -6.22 -3.78 22.90
N ARG A 2 -5.24 -4.63 22.53
CA ARG A 2 -3.79 -4.32 22.56
C ARG A 2 -3.08 -4.38 21.19
N ALA A 3 -3.80 -4.63 20.09
CA ALA A 3 -3.21 -4.83 18.76
C ALA A 3 -3.01 -3.54 17.93
N ILE A 4 -3.60 -2.41 18.35
CA ILE A 4 -3.72 -1.22 17.49
C ILE A 4 -2.44 -0.36 17.42
N PRO A 5 -1.64 -0.18 18.50
CA PRO A 5 -0.37 0.55 18.41
C PRO A 5 0.64 -0.10 17.45
N GLN A 6 0.59 -1.43 17.29
CA GLN A 6 1.50 -2.19 16.41
C GLN A 6 1.21 -1.98 14.91
N LEU A 7 -0.01 -1.56 14.55
CA LEU A 7 -0.42 -1.30 13.16
C LEU A 7 0.25 -0.04 12.57
N CYS A 8 0.54 0.97 13.40
CA CYS A 8 1.05 2.27 12.91
C CYS A 8 2.56 2.26 12.62
N GLY A 9 3.33 1.41 13.30
CA GLY A 9 4.78 1.36 13.17
C GLY A 9 5.31 0.48 12.04
N THR A 10 4.50 -0.44 11.53
CA THR A 10 4.96 -1.54 10.65
C THR A 10 4.61 -1.34 9.17
N GLY A 11 3.77 -0.36 8.84
CA GLY A 11 3.46 0.03 7.46
C GLY A 11 2.98 -1.11 6.54
N GLY A 12 2.33 -2.15 7.08
CA GLY A 12 1.93 -3.36 6.35
C GLY A 12 2.67 -4.64 6.74
N VAL A 13 3.75 -4.56 7.55
CA VAL A 13 4.59 -5.72 7.92
C VAL A 13 3.85 -6.58 8.94
N PHE A 14 3.08 -5.97 9.82
CA PHE A 14 2.33 -6.68 10.86
C PHE A 14 1.30 -7.65 10.26
N THR A 15 0.56 -7.26 9.21
CA THR A 15 -0.33 -8.20 8.52
C THR A 15 0.45 -9.33 7.85
N LEU A 16 1.62 -9.06 7.26
CA LEU A 16 2.45 -10.11 6.64
C LEU A 16 2.97 -11.14 7.65
N GLU A 17 3.37 -10.69 8.84
CA GLU A 17 3.83 -11.56 9.94
C GLU A 17 2.71 -12.44 10.51
N ASN A 18 1.47 -11.93 10.56
CA ASN A 18 0.35 -12.65 11.16
C ASN A 18 -0.36 -13.62 10.21
N TYR A 19 -0.32 -13.38 8.89
CA TYR A 19 -1.06 -14.19 7.91
C TYR A 19 -0.17 -15.21 7.17
N GLY A 20 1.15 -15.25 7.38
CA GLY A 20 1.98 -16.30 6.79
C GLY A 20 3.26 -16.60 7.54
N ASN A 21 3.84 -17.77 7.27
CA ASN A 21 5.24 -18.11 7.54
C ASN A 21 6.21 -17.25 6.68
N LEU A 22 5.97 -15.94 6.66
CA LEU A 22 6.62 -14.93 5.82
C LEU A 22 7.86 -14.38 6.53
N HIS A 23 8.72 -15.27 7.04
CA HIS A 23 9.76 -14.83 7.97
C HIS A 23 10.95 -14.13 7.31
N LEU A 24 11.24 -14.26 6.00
CA LEU A 24 12.60 -13.91 5.55
C LEU A 24 12.78 -12.97 4.35
N ASP A 25 11.81 -12.81 3.44
CA ASP A 25 12.09 -12.12 2.16
C ASP A 25 11.37 -10.76 2.02
N TRP A 26 10.16 -10.63 2.58
CA TRP A 26 9.31 -9.44 2.39
C TRP A 26 9.16 -8.57 3.65
N THR A 27 9.67 -9.07 4.78
CA THR A 27 9.70 -8.42 6.10
C THR A 27 11.03 -7.72 6.39
N GLN A 28 12.06 -7.89 5.53
CA GLN A 28 13.22 -6.99 5.55
C GLN A 28 12.74 -5.54 5.41
N GLU A 29 13.50 -4.58 5.95
CA GLU A 29 13.21 -3.15 5.86
C GLU A 29 13.21 -2.68 4.39
N VAL A 30 12.10 -2.95 3.70
CA VAL A 30 11.82 -2.44 2.37
C VAL A 30 11.29 -1.03 2.55
N GLU A 31 11.92 -0.07 1.87
CA GLU A 31 11.51 1.35 1.95
C GLU A 31 10.03 1.51 1.60
N PHE A 32 9.34 2.44 2.26
CA PHE A 32 7.89 2.54 2.20
C PHE A 32 7.34 2.78 0.78
N ASP A 33 8.04 3.57 -0.01
CA ASP A 33 7.74 3.83 -1.42
C ASP A 33 7.84 2.56 -2.29
N GLN A 34 8.84 1.70 -2.02
CA GLN A 34 8.98 0.41 -2.69
C GLN A 34 7.78 -0.49 -2.37
N ARG A 35 7.32 -0.48 -1.12
CA ARG A 35 6.15 -1.26 -0.68
C ARG A 35 4.87 -0.79 -1.36
N ILE A 36 4.66 0.53 -1.48
CA ILE A 36 3.49 1.08 -2.20
C ILE A 36 3.45 0.52 -3.62
N LEU A 37 4.56 0.63 -4.36
CA LEU A 37 4.62 0.17 -5.75
C LEU A 37 4.42 -1.35 -5.86
N LEU A 38 5.09 -2.11 -5.01
CA LEU A 38 5.01 -3.58 -5.01
C LEU A 38 3.57 -4.05 -4.76
N TRP A 39 2.94 -3.56 -3.70
CA TRP A 39 1.58 -3.92 -3.33
C TRP A 39 0.55 -3.41 -4.33
N HIS A 40 0.78 -2.24 -4.92
CA HIS A 40 -0.10 -1.68 -5.94
C HIS A 40 -0.18 -2.61 -7.16
N ILE A 41 0.97 -2.99 -7.71
CA ILE A 41 1.05 -3.88 -8.87
C ILE A 41 0.47 -5.26 -8.52
N ALA A 42 0.81 -5.81 -7.35
CA ALA A 42 0.27 -7.09 -6.91
C ALA A 42 -1.27 -7.07 -6.78
N THR A 43 -1.81 -6.01 -6.18
CA THR A 43 -3.25 -5.78 -6.06
C THR A 43 -3.92 -5.66 -7.43
N ASP A 44 -3.32 -4.91 -8.35
CA ASP A 44 -3.86 -4.72 -9.70
C ASP A 44 -3.88 -6.03 -10.52
N ILE A 45 -2.83 -6.86 -10.40
CA ILE A 45 -2.80 -8.21 -10.99
C ILE A 45 -3.87 -9.09 -10.36
N CYS A 46 -3.96 -9.16 -9.02
CA CYS A 46 -4.96 -9.97 -8.34
C CYS A 46 -6.39 -9.57 -8.71
N TYR A 47 -6.66 -8.25 -8.76
CA TYR A 47 -7.95 -7.71 -9.18
C TYR A 47 -8.30 -8.12 -10.61
N SER A 48 -7.37 -7.92 -11.55
CA SER A 48 -7.60 -8.21 -12.97
C SER A 48 -7.77 -9.72 -13.25
N MET A 49 -7.16 -10.58 -12.43
CA MET A 49 -7.28 -12.03 -12.55
C MET A 49 -8.60 -12.58 -12.00
N GLU A 50 -9.21 -11.90 -11.03
CA GLU A 50 -10.47 -12.35 -10.41
C GLU A 50 -11.69 -11.65 -11.00
N TRP A 51 -11.57 -10.38 -11.38
CA TRP A 51 -12.67 -9.53 -11.87
C TRP A 51 -12.35 -8.91 -13.24
N GLY A 52 -11.73 -9.69 -14.12
CA GLY A 52 -11.39 -9.25 -15.49
C GLY A 52 -12.63 -8.95 -16.36
N ASP A 53 -12.40 -8.77 -17.66
CA ASP A 53 -13.37 -8.20 -18.62
C ASP A 53 -14.71 -8.96 -18.77
N ASP A 54 -14.84 -10.14 -18.15
CA ASP A 54 -15.99 -11.03 -18.27
C ASP A 54 -16.52 -11.42 -16.88
N GLU A 55 -17.32 -10.59 -16.19
CA GLU A 55 -18.25 -11.11 -15.16
C GLU A 55 -19.40 -10.18 -14.74
N GLU A 56 -20.55 -10.81 -14.48
CA GLU A 56 -21.84 -10.24 -14.12
C GLU A 56 -21.86 -9.49 -12.78
N PRO A 57 -22.84 -8.59 -12.58
CA PRO A 57 -22.97 -7.79 -11.36
C PRO A 57 -23.50 -8.61 -10.19
N SER A 58 -22.68 -9.48 -9.61
CA SER A 58 -22.95 -10.02 -8.26
C SER A 58 -22.24 -9.15 -7.22
N CYS A 59 -23.00 -8.64 -6.25
CA CYS A 59 -22.47 -7.84 -5.15
C CYS A 59 -22.16 -8.78 -3.98
N THR A 60 -20.93 -9.30 -3.94
CA THR A 60 -20.45 -10.13 -2.83
C THR A 60 -19.60 -9.29 -1.88
N GLU A 61 -19.55 -9.64 -0.59
CA GLU A 61 -18.64 -9.00 0.38
C GLU A 61 -17.18 -9.03 -0.11
N ARG A 62 -16.79 -10.13 -0.75
CA ARG A 62 -15.48 -10.29 -1.40
C ARG A 62 -15.24 -9.24 -2.49
N LYS A 63 -16.23 -8.99 -3.35
CA LYS A 63 -16.13 -7.97 -4.40
C LYS A 63 -15.98 -6.58 -3.79
N GLN A 64 -16.80 -6.23 -2.81
CA GLN A 64 -16.69 -4.94 -2.11
C GLN A 64 -15.31 -4.76 -1.46
N MET A 65 -14.79 -5.79 -0.78
CA MET A 65 -13.46 -5.77 -0.19
C MET A 65 -12.37 -5.54 -1.25
N SER A 66 -12.51 -6.18 -2.41
CA SER A 66 -11.58 -6.02 -3.53
C SER A 66 -11.62 -4.63 -4.16
N GLU A 67 -12.82 -4.07 -4.32
CA GLU A 67 -13.03 -2.72 -4.83
C GLU A 67 -12.43 -1.70 -3.86
N HIS A 68 -12.72 -1.79 -2.56
CA HIS A 68 -12.12 -0.91 -1.56
C HIS A 68 -10.59 -1.01 -1.55
N SER A 69 -10.05 -2.22 -1.58
CA SER A 69 -8.60 -2.47 -1.66
C SER A 69 -8.00 -1.83 -2.91
N LYS A 70 -8.68 -1.92 -4.06
CA LYS A 70 -8.25 -1.32 -5.31
C LYS A 70 -8.24 0.20 -5.25
N HIS A 71 -9.29 0.82 -4.69
CA HIS A 71 -9.36 2.27 -4.52
C HIS A 71 -8.26 2.80 -3.59
N ILE A 72 -7.99 2.12 -2.46
CA ILE A 72 -6.90 2.52 -1.56
C ILE A 72 -5.55 2.36 -2.25
N SER A 73 -5.34 1.25 -2.97
CA SER A 73 -4.14 1.01 -3.77
C SER A 73 -3.87 2.13 -4.80
N ASP A 74 -4.91 2.53 -5.54
CA ASP A 74 -4.81 3.60 -6.55
C ASP A 74 -4.53 4.96 -5.91
N TYR A 75 -5.15 5.23 -4.76
CA TYR A 75 -4.90 6.43 -3.98
C TYR A 75 -3.47 6.48 -3.43
N MET A 76 -2.94 5.38 -2.90
CA MET A 76 -1.57 5.32 -2.40
C MET A 76 -0.55 5.50 -3.53
N LEU A 77 -0.82 4.96 -4.72
CA LEU A 77 -0.01 5.24 -5.90
C LEU A 77 -0.10 6.72 -6.31
N TYR A 78 -1.30 7.31 -6.29
CA TYR A 78 -1.49 8.74 -6.54
C TYR A 78 -0.65 9.59 -5.58
N LEU A 79 -0.67 9.29 -4.28
CA LEU A 79 0.16 9.99 -3.31
C LEU A 79 1.64 9.88 -3.65
N LEU A 80 2.10 8.70 -4.07
CA LEU A 80 3.49 8.48 -4.45
C LEU A 80 3.95 9.35 -5.63
N ILE A 81 3.06 9.58 -6.60
CA ILE A 81 3.39 10.27 -7.84
C ILE A 81 3.12 11.78 -7.76
N ALA A 82 1.94 12.15 -7.25
CA ALA A 82 1.44 13.52 -7.29
C ALA A 82 1.68 14.29 -5.98
N CYS A 83 1.72 13.59 -4.85
CA CYS A 83 1.89 14.18 -3.52
C CYS A 83 3.01 13.51 -2.69
N PRO A 84 4.22 13.25 -3.24
CA PRO A 84 5.25 12.48 -2.54
C PRO A 84 5.71 13.14 -1.22
N PHE A 85 5.52 14.45 -1.08
CA PHE A 85 5.80 15.19 0.16
C PHE A 85 4.90 14.78 1.35
N MET A 86 3.80 14.05 1.10
CA MET A 86 2.92 13.52 2.15
C MET A 86 3.28 12.10 2.57
N LEU A 87 4.35 11.53 2.00
CA LEU A 87 4.82 10.20 2.33
C LEU A 87 6.19 10.27 3.01
N PRO A 88 6.59 9.21 3.74
CA PRO A 88 7.97 9.01 4.15
C PRO A 88 8.97 9.26 3.01
N ILE A 89 10.12 9.84 3.34
CA ILE A 89 11.18 10.14 2.38
C ILE A 89 11.66 8.83 1.73
N GLY A 90 11.82 8.83 0.41
CA GLY A 90 12.30 7.68 -0.35
C GLY A 90 12.56 8.04 -1.82
N ILE A 91 12.91 7.03 -2.63
CA ILE A 91 13.23 7.17 -4.05
C ILE A 91 12.07 6.74 -4.96
N GLY A 92 10.83 6.99 -4.52
CA GLY A 92 9.62 6.43 -5.11
C GLY A 92 9.45 6.73 -6.60
N MET A 93 9.80 7.95 -7.00
CA MET A 93 9.74 8.36 -8.41
C MET A 93 10.78 7.65 -9.29
N ILE A 94 11.95 7.30 -8.74
CA ILE A 94 12.97 6.52 -9.46
C ILE A 94 12.45 5.10 -9.64
N ARG A 95 11.99 4.46 -8.55
CA ARG A 95 11.40 3.12 -8.60
C ARG A 95 10.22 3.02 -9.54
N PHE A 96 9.32 4.02 -9.52
CA PHE A 96 8.17 4.08 -10.42
C PHE A 96 8.63 4.13 -11.88
N ARG A 97 9.58 5.02 -12.22
CA ARG A 97 10.11 5.14 -13.58
C ARG A 97 10.78 3.86 -14.06
N ASP A 98 11.64 3.26 -13.24
CA ASP A 98 12.33 2.02 -13.57
C ASP A 98 11.33 0.86 -13.76
N THR A 99 10.30 0.81 -12.91
CA THR A 99 9.22 -0.19 -13.01
C THR A 99 8.37 -0.01 -14.25
N CYS A 100 7.99 1.22 -14.60
CA CYS A 100 7.28 1.49 -15.84
C CYS A 100 8.14 1.16 -17.07
N ALA A 101 9.44 1.46 -17.04
CA ALA A 101 10.34 1.13 -18.14
C ALA A 101 10.45 -0.39 -18.32
N GLU A 102 10.54 -1.15 -17.24
CA GLU A 102 10.56 -2.62 -17.26
C GLU A 102 9.23 -3.19 -17.77
N ALA A 103 8.10 -2.74 -17.24
CA ALA A 103 6.78 -3.20 -17.69
C ALA A 103 6.52 -2.92 -19.17
N LYS A 104 6.96 -1.76 -19.69
CA LYS A 104 6.84 -1.42 -21.12
C LYS A 104 7.70 -2.31 -22.02
N LEU A 105 8.86 -2.78 -21.54
CA LEU A 105 9.70 -3.71 -22.30
C LEU A 105 8.99 -5.08 -22.41
N GLU A 106 8.33 -5.51 -21.35
CA GLU A 106 7.50 -6.73 -21.35
C GLU A 106 6.25 -6.57 -22.24
N GLU A 107 5.59 -5.42 -22.21
CA GLU A 107 4.42 -5.12 -23.05
C GLU A 107 4.75 -4.96 -24.54
N ARG A 108 5.93 -4.48 -24.92
CA ARG A 108 6.32 -4.38 -26.34
C ARG A 108 6.33 -5.73 -27.05
N ASN A 109 6.40 -6.82 -26.28
CA ASN A 109 6.28 -8.19 -26.79
C ASN A 109 4.81 -8.65 -26.95
N VAL A 110 3.82 -7.81 -26.60
CA VAL A 110 2.41 -8.20 -26.44
C VAL A 110 1.43 -7.03 -26.70
N ARG A 111 0.66 -7.08 -27.78
CA ARG A 111 -0.54 -6.24 -27.94
C ARG A 111 -1.75 -7.03 -27.43
N SER A 112 -2.18 -6.86 -26.17
CA SER A 112 -3.35 -7.58 -25.61
C SER A 112 -4.11 -6.83 -24.52
N CYS A 113 -5.30 -7.32 -24.14
CA CYS A 113 -6.08 -6.83 -22.99
C CYS A 113 -5.32 -6.97 -21.66
N LYS A 114 -5.72 -6.17 -20.66
CA LYS A 114 -5.09 -6.09 -19.33
C LYS A 114 -4.95 -7.46 -18.67
N THR A 115 -6.01 -8.26 -18.70
CA THR A 115 -6.04 -9.62 -18.16
C THR A 115 -4.97 -10.52 -18.79
N THR A 116 -4.77 -10.41 -20.10
CA THR A 116 -3.74 -11.19 -20.82
C THR A 116 -2.32 -10.71 -20.49
N ALA A 117 -2.12 -9.41 -20.30
CA ALA A 117 -0.84 -8.86 -19.85
C ALA A 117 -0.49 -9.37 -18.43
N CYS A 118 -1.45 -9.33 -17.49
CA CYS A 118 -1.29 -9.87 -16.14
C CYS A 118 -0.93 -11.36 -16.15
N LYS A 119 -1.61 -12.17 -16.97
CA LYS A 119 -1.31 -13.62 -17.12
C LYS A 119 0.14 -13.85 -17.57
N LYS A 120 0.66 -13.04 -18.49
CA LYS A 120 2.04 -13.17 -18.97
C LYS A 120 3.07 -12.71 -17.94
N LEU A 121 2.80 -11.62 -17.22
CA LEU A 121 3.64 -11.20 -16.10
C LEU A 121 3.79 -12.31 -15.03
N LEU A 122 2.72 -13.09 -14.81
CA LEU A 122 2.75 -14.26 -13.93
C LEU A 122 3.50 -15.47 -14.52
N GLN A 123 3.73 -15.53 -15.83
CA GLN A 123 4.48 -16.62 -16.47
C GLN A 123 5.99 -16.38 -16.50
N VAL A 124 6.45 -15.15 -16.23
CA VAL A 124 7.89 -14.85 -16.11
C VAL A 124 8.49 -15.69 -14.98
N ASN A 125 9.63 -16.34 -15.25
CA ASN A 125 10.30 -17.19 -14.28
C ASN A 125 10.79 -16.32 -13.10
N THR A 126 10.16 -16.52 -11.94
CA THR A 126 10.45 -15.77 -10.71
C THR A 126 11.46 -16.47 -9.79
N GLU A 127 12.12 -17.54 -10.26
CA GLU A 127 13.09 -18.31 -9.46
C GLU A 127 14.50 -17.69 -9.47
N VAL A 128 14.85 -16.90 -10.48
CA VAL A 128 16.16 -16.25 -10.58
C VAL A 128 16.01 -14.75 -10.24
N PRO A 129 16.69 -14.25 -9.18
CA PRO A 129 16.61 -12.85 -8.80
C PRO A 129 17.08 -11.90 -9.93
N PRO A 130 16.40 -10.76 -10.15
CA PRO A 130 16.80 -9.77 -11.16
C PRO A 130 18.23 -9.26 -10.96
N THR A 131 18.71 -9.23 -9.71
CA THR A 131 20.09 -8.86 -9.36
C THR A 131 21.14 -9.76 -10.03
N LYS A 132 20.82 -11.03 -10.30
CA LYS A 132 21.72 -11.95 -11.04
C LYS A 132 21.73 -11.70 -12.55
N VAL A 133 20.71 -11.02 -13.09
CA VAL A 133 20.52 -10.85 -14.55
C VAL A 133 20.77 -9.40 -15.00
N LYS A 134 20.44 -8.42 -14.16
CA LYS A 134 20.42 -6.98 -14.48
C LYS A 134 21.37 -6.15 -13.59
N GLY A 135 21.87 -6.72 -12.48
CA GLY A 135 22.65 -6.00 -11.46
C GLY A 135 21.85 -4.91 -10.75
N ASP A 136 22.51 -4.03 -9.97
CA ASP A 136 21.86 -2.88 -9.27
C ASP A 136 21.57 -1.68 -10.20
N ARG A 137 21.36 -1.94 -11.50
CA ARG A 137 21.12 -0.87 -12.50
C ARG A 137 19.67 -0.40 -12.57
N SER A 138 18.74 -1.17 -12.01
CA SER A 138 17.30 -0.90 -12.02
C SER A 138 16.76 -1.05 -10.61
N LYS A 139 16.02 -0.06 -10.12
CA LYS A 139 15.28 -0.12 -8.84
C LYS A 139 13.84 -0.59 -9.05
N SER A 140 13.57 -1.28 -10.17
CA SER A 140 12.24 -1.81 -10.47
C SER A 140 11.78 -2.82 -9.42
N VAL A 141 10.49 -2.78 -9.10
CA VAL A 141 9.82 -3.74 -8.22
C VAL A 141 8.95 -4.75 -8.98
N LEU A 142 9.00 -4.75 -10.31
CA LEU A 142 8.04 -5.50 -11.13
C LEU A 142 8.10 -7.01 -10.84
N PHE A 143 9.33 -7.55 -10.79
CA PHE A 143 9.56 -8.96 -10.47
C PHE A 143 9.01 -9.35 -9.10
N ASP A 144 9.31 -8.52 -8.10
CA ASP A 144 8.90 -8.74 -6.72
C ASP A 144 7.37 -8.66 -6.57
N ALA A 145 6.75 -7.70 -7.25
CA ALA A 145 5.31 -7.57 -7.31
C ALA A 145 4.64 -8.77 -8.00
N CYS A 146 5.22 -9.32 -9.06
CA CYS A 146 4.72 -10.53 -9.72
C CYS A 146 4.81 -11.74 -8.80
N LYS A 147 5.93 -11.89 -8.05
CA LYS A 147 6.08 -12.94 -7.04
C LYS A 147 5.06 -12.80 -5.91
N MET A 148 4.81 -11.58 -5.43
CA MET A 148 3.77 -11.28 -4.45
C MET A 148 2.37 -11.60 -4.98
N ALA A 149 2.06 -11.23 -6.22
CA ALA A 149 0.78 -11.55 -6.86
C ALA A 149 0.54 -13.06 -6.94
N LYS A 150 1.55 -13.86 -7.36
CA LYS A 150 1.47 -15.34 -7.36
C LYS A 150 1.15 -15.87 -5.96
N PHE A 151 1.84 -15.36 -4.95
CA PHE A 151 1.61 -15.74 -3.56
C PHE A 151 0.17 -15.44 -3.13
N LEU A 152 -0.33 -14.23 -3.38
CA LEU A 152 -1.69 -13.83 -3.01
C LEU A 152 -2.76 -14.65 -3.75
N LEU A 153 -2.56 -14.90 -5.05
CA LEU A 153 -3.47 -15.72 -5.86
C LEU A 153 -3.58 -17.16 -5.33
N ALA A 154 -2.50 -17.73 -4.79
CA ALA A 154 -2.51 -19.07 -4.20
C ALA A 154 -3.38 -19.19 -2.94
N ARG A 155 -3.65 -18.07 -2.24
CA ARG A 155 -4.39 -18.09 -0.97
C ARG A 155 -5.91 -18.17 -1.11
N LYS A 156 -6.45 -17.87 -2.30
CA LYS A 156 -7.88 -17.92 -2.68
C LYS A 156 -8.84 -17.17 -1.74
N GLU A 157 -9.15 -17.70 -0.56
CA GLU A 157 -10.20 -17.26 0.36
C GLU A 157 -9.87 -15.99 1.13
N ASP A 158 -8.71 -15.93 1.79
CA ASP A 158 -8.32 -14.80 2.65
C ASP A 158 -7.50 -13.72 1.92
N ARG A 159 -7.33 -13.88 0.59
CA ARG A 159 -6.52 -12.98 -0.25
C ARG A 159 -6.94 -11.51 -0.10
N TRP A 160 -8.22 -11.21 -0.25
CA TRP A 160 -8.72 -9.83 -0.18
C TRP A 160 -8.74 -9.28 1.24
N GLU A 161 -8.85 -10.15 2.25
CA GLU A 161 -8.71 -9.74 3.64
C GLU A 161 -7.27 -9.28 3.93
N ILE A 162 -6.27 -10.02 3.47
CA ILE A 162 -4.86 -9.67 3.61
C ILE A 162 -4.53 -8.37 2.87
N ILE A 163 -4.94 -8.28 1.60
CA ILE A 163 -4.69 -7.08 0.78
C ILE A 163 -5.33 -5.85 1.45
N SER A 164 -6.59 -5.96 1.89
CA SER A 164 -7.30 -4.89 2.57
C SER A 164 -6.59 -4.43 3.84
N LYS A 165 -6.18 -5.38 4.69
CA LYS A 165 -5.46 -5.09 5.94
C LYS A 165 -4.12 -4.41 5.70
N VAL A 166 -3.34 -4.87 4.73
CA VAL A 166 -2.07 -4.22 4.35
C VAL A 166 -2.30 -2.80 3.89
N TRP A 167 -3.31 -2.55 3.05
CA TRP A 167 -3.60 -1.20 2.59
C TRP A 167 -4.06 -0.27 3.70
N VAL A 168 -4.86 -0.76 4.64
CA VAL A 168 -5.26 0.01 5.83
C VAL A 168 -4.05 0.34 6.70
N GLU A 169 -3.14 -0.63 6.94
CA GLU A 169 -1.89 -0.40 7.67
C GLU A 169 -1.01 0.64 6.98
N MET A 170 -0.84 0.53 5.66
CA MET A 170 -0.03 1.47 4.87
C MET A 170 -0.64 2.87 4.86
N LEU A 171 -1.95 2.98 4.73
CA LEU A 171 -2.66 4.27 4.77
C LEU A 171 -2.53 4.93 6.15
N ALA A 172 -2.68 4.16 7.22
CA ALA A 172 -2.48 4.62 8.59
C ALA A 172 -1.03 5.05 8.85
N HIS A 173 -0.07 4.27 8.36
CA HIS A 173 1.36 4.61 8.45
C HIS A 173 1.70 5.90 7.70
N ALA A 174 1.24 6.05 6.45
CA ALA A 174 1.42 7.28 5.69
C ALA A 174 0.79 8.48 6.41
N ALA A 175 -0.40 8.31 6.99
CA ALA A 175 -1.08 9.38 7.72
C ALA A 175 -0.31 9.81 8.97
N THR A 176 0.28 8.88 9.72
CA THR A 176 1.05 9.22 10.93
C THR A 176 2.46 9.74 10.63
N HIS A 177 3.03 9.40 9.48
CA HIS A 177 4.39 9.82 9.10
C HIS A 177 4.41 11.04 8.17
N CYS A 178 3.24 11.52 7.74
CA CYS A 178 3.12 12.79 7.04
C CYS A 178 3.30 13.96 8.03
N GLY A 179 4.16 14.91 7.68
CA GLY A 179 4.39 16.09 8.54
C GLY A 179 3.10 16.90 8.74
N GLY A 180 2.82 17.32 9.98
CA GLY A 180 1.61 18.08 10.30
C GLY A 180 1.44 19.36 9.48
N SER A 181 2.53 20.00 9.06
CA SER A 181 2.51 21.14 8.14
C SER A 181 2.01 20.79 6.74
N HIS A 182 2.29 19.58 6.25
CA HIS A 182 1.78 19.06 4.98
C HIS A 182 0.29 18.74 5.05
N HIS A 183 -0.18 18.16 6.17
CA HIS A 183 -1.62 18.01 6.44
C HIS A 183 -2.35 19.36 6.46
N ALA A 184 -1.83 20.33 7.23
CA ALA A 184 -2.41 21.66 7.32
C ALA A 184 -2.47 22.39 5.97
N ARG A 185 -1.43 22.22 5.13
CA ARG A 185 -1.40 22.79 3.77
C ARG A 185 -2.53 22.25 2.90
N GLN A 186 -2.86 20.97 3.04
CA GLN A 186 -3.88 20.32 2.22
C GLN A 186 -5.32 20.64 2.65
N LEU A 187 -5.55 20.94 3.93
CA LEU A 187 -6.85 21.45 4.41
C LEU A 187 -7.27 22.74 3.68
N ARG A 188 -6.30 23.59 3.32
CA ARG A 188 -6.55 24.84 2.56
C ARG A 188 -6.99 24.61 1.12
N LYS A 189 -6.85 23.39 0.59
CA LYS A 189 -7.15 23.02 -0.80
C LYS A 189 -8.38 22.11 -0.95
N GLY A 190 -9.19 21.98 0.09
CA GLY A 190 -10.37 21.09 0.11
C GLY A 190 -10.17 19.80 0.89
N GLY A 191 -8.97 19.57 1.45
CA GLY A 191 -8.65 18.43 2.31
C GLY A 191 -8.31 17.15 1.53
N GLU A 192 -7.16 16.55 1.82
CA GLU A 192 -6.78 15.23 1.27
C GLU A 192 -7.35 14.10 2.14
N LEU A 193 -7.70 12.95 1.54
CA LEU A 193 -8.16 11.77 2.29
C LEU A 193 -7.17 11.39 3.40
N LEU A 194 -5.85 11.44 3.13
CA LEU A 194 -4.82 11.13 4.12
C LEU A 194 -4.91 12.02 5.36
N THR A 195 -5.32 13.28 5.18
CA THR A 195 -5.51 14.22 6.30
C THR A 195 -6.74 13.86 7.12
N HIS A 196 -7.81 13.39 6.49
CA HIS A 196 -8.99 12.89 7.19
C HIS A 196 -8.67 11.63 7.98
N VAL A 197 -7.89 10.70 7.41
CA VAL A 197 -7.42 9.50 8.12
C VAL A 197 -6.58 9.89 9.34
N TRP A 198 -5.64 10.82 9.19
CA TRP A 198 -4.83 11.33 10.30
C TRP A 198 -5.69 11.93 11.42
N LEU A 199 -6.66 12.79 11.08
CA LEU A 199 -7.58 13.38 12.06
C LEU A 199 -8.47 12.34 12.74
N LEU A 200 -8.97 11.35 12.00
CA LEU A 200 -9.76 10.25 12.55
C LEU A 200 -8.94 9.43 13.53
N MET A 201 -7.70 9.08 13.17
CA MET A 201 -6.78 8.37 14.07
C MET A 201 -6.48 9.19 15.32
N ALA A 202 -6.30 10.51 15.20
CA ALA A 202 -6.09 11.40 16.34
C ALA A 202 -7.32 11.44 17.26
N HIS A 203 -8.52 11.55 16.68
CA HIS A 203 -9.79 11.52 17.43
C HIS A 203 -10.00 10.20 18.17
N LEU A 204 -9.56 9.08 17.58
CA LEU A 204 -9.63 7.75 18.20
C LEU A 204 -8.47 7.49 19.19
N GLY A 205 -7.54 8.43 19.38
CA GLY A 205 -6.39 8.28 20.28
C GLY A 205 -5.33 7.28 19.78
N ILE A 206 -5.29 7.03 18.47
CA ILE A 206 -4.40 6.02 17.85
C ILE A 206 -3.04 6.62 17.46
N THR A 207 -2.93 7.95 17.34
CA THR A 207 -1.69 8.63 16.95
C THR A 207 -0.77 8.93 18.14
N GLU A 208 0.50 8.54 18.06
CA GLU A 208 1.51 8.90 19.09
C GLU A 208 1.81 10.41 19.13
N GLN A 209 1.60 11.11 18.01
CA GLN A 209 1.84 12.56 17.88
C GLN A 209 0.94 13.43 18.78
N PHE A 210 -0.16 12.87 19.29
CA PHE A 210 -1.11 13.54 20.17
C PHE A 210 -1.42 12.72 21.41
N GLN A 211 -0.42 12.08 22.02
CA GLN A 211 -0.57 11.69 23.41
C GLN A 211 -0.74 12.96 24.25
N ILE A 212 -1.99 13.34 24.48
CA ILE A 212 -2.34 14.30 25.52
C ILE A 212 -1.95 13.59 26.81
N SER A 213 -0.72 13.83 27.29
CA SER A 213 -0.39 13.59 28.68
C SER A 213 -1.50 14.28 29.48
N GLN A 214 -2.25 13.53 30.29
CA GLN A 214 -3.09 14.14 31.31
C GLN A 214 -2.23 15.17 32.07
N GLY A 215 -2.40 16.46 31.80
CA GLY A 215 -1.37 17.39 32.25
C GLY A 215 -1.40 18.83 31.75
N HIS A 216 -2.53 19.36 31.27
CA HIS A 216 -2.73 20.81 31.35
C HIS A 216 -4.01 21.07 32.12
N ALA A 217 -3.81 21.60 33.33
CA ALA A 217 -4.84 21.97 34.28
C ALA A 217 -5.99 22.70 33.57
N ARG A 218 -7.18 22.09 33.57
CA ARG A 218 -8.42 22.84 33.42
C ARG A 218 -8.45 23.82 34.59
N ALA A 219 -8.20 25.10 34.31
CA ALA A 219 -8.41 26.16 35.27
C ALA A 219 -9.87 26.08 35.75
N LYS A 220 -10.09 25.64 37.00
CA LYS A 220 -11.38 25.74 37.65
C LYS A 220 -11.61 27.22 37.97
N LEU A 221 -12.54 27.84 37.26
CA LEU A 221 -13.11 29.12 37.63
C LEU A 221 -13.85 28.92 38.97
N ILE A 222 -13.26 29.41 40.06
CA ILE A 222 -13.97 29.60 41.31
C ILE A 222 -14.63 30.97 41.21
N VAL A 223 -15.96 30.97 41.04
CA VAL A 223 -16.77 32.17 41.18
C VAL A 223 -17.01 32.39 42.68
N LYS A 224 -16.64 33.56 43.19
CA LYS A 224 -16.94 34.01 44.56
C LYS A 224 -18.37 34.52 44.65
#